data_AF-A0A3C0QG57-F1
#
_entry.id   AF-A0A3C0QG57-F1
#
_cell.length_a   1.000
_cell.length_b   1.000
_cell.length_c   1.000
_cell.angle_alpha   90.00
_cell.angle_beta   90.00
_cell.angle_gamma   90.00
#
_symmetry.space_group_name_H-M   'P 1'
#
loop_
_entity.id
_entity.type
_entity.pdbx_description
1 polymer ?
#
loop_
_entity_poly.entity_id
_entity_poly.type
_entity_poly.pdbx_seq_one_letter_code
_entity_poly.pdbx_strand_id
1 'polypeptide(L)'
;MLFLWTTTKLGKIWIDGDSLRQIVSKRLPEGFYCQEISFIGDQNLLNIYITMPEGDNEEDKIRLEKKFTDIFTKSGIAVHINWINIAPQDNPKTNPVWTLPLFWAGAAAALTAIVHLGLKGILWSLFAALIGYGISWILLTEDGKKQVSTLMQLFRR
;
A
#
# COMPACT_ATOMS: atom_id res chain seq x y z
N MET A 1 11.90 7.54 6.82
CA MET A 1 12.31 8.91 7.26
C MET A 1 13.34 8.78 8.39
N LEU A 2 14.38 9.63 8.45
CA LEU A 2 15.39 9.58 9.52
C LEU A 2 15.14 10.65 10.59
N PHE A 3 15.24 10.26 11.87
CA PHE A 3 15.13 11.15 13.02
C PHE A 3 16.48 11.31 13.72
N LEU A 4 16.87 12.55 14.05
CA LEU A 4 18.07 12.80 14.85
C LEU A 4 17.76 12.47 16.31
N TRP A 5 18.53 11.55 16.89
CA TRP A 5 18.38 11.20 18.30
C TRP A 5 19.28 12.05 19.19
N THR A 6 20.58 12.02 18.98
CA THR A 6 21.51 12.79 19.79
C THR A 6 22.76 13.14 19.01
N THR A 7 23.42 14.23 19.41
CA THR A 7 24.72 14.64 18.89
C THR A 7 25.73 14.53 20.02
N THR A 8 26.74 13.70 19.81
CA THR A 8 27.84 13.47 20.74
C THR A 8 29.14 14.07 20.17
N LYS A 9 30.20 14.11 20.98
CA LYS A 9 31.55 14.49 20.52
C LYS A 9 32.08 13.60 19.39
N LEU A 10 31.55 12.38 19.24
CA LEU A 10 31.96 11.38 18.24
C LEU A 10 31.08 11.39 16.98
N GLY A 11 29.99 12.16 16.97
CA GLY A 11 29.09 12.23 15.83
C GLY A 11 27.61 12.23 16.22
N LYS A 12 26.76 12.05 15.21
CA LYS A 12 25.30 12.10 15.32
C LYS A 12 24.71 10.69 15.25
N ILE A 13 23.78 10.40 16.15
CA ILE A 13 23.00 9.16 16.14
C ILE A 13 21.65 9.46 15.49
N TRP A 14 21.32 8.67 14.46
CA TRP A 14 20.08 8.77 13.72
C TRP A 14 19.27 7.50 13.89
N ILE A 15 17.96 7.63 13.97
CA ILE A 15 17.02 6.51 14.01
C ILE A 15 16.23 6.48 12.72
N ASP A 16 16.10 5.30 12.13
CA ASP A 16 15.22 5.10 11.00
C ASP A 16 13.76 4.91 11.43
N GLY A 17 12.95 5.89 11.07
CA GLY A 17 11.51 5.92 11.30
C GLY A 17 10.76 4.84 10.54
N ASP A 18 11.24 4.42 9.36
CA ASP A 18 10.55 3.39 8.57
C ASP A 18 10.73 2.02 9.24
N SER A 19 11.93 1.74 9.74
CA SER A 19 12.21 0.58 10.59
C SER A 19 11.39 0.59 11.88
N LEU A 20 11.29 1.73 12.58
CA LEU A 20 10.44 1.86 13.77
C LEU A 20 8.97 1.57 13.43
N ARG A 21 8.48 2.12 12.33
CA ARG A 21 7.10 1.89 11.86
C ARG A 21 6.86 0.43 11.59
N GLN A 22 7.79 -0.24 10.92
CA GLN A 22 7.69 -1.65 10.63
C GLN A 22 7.67 -2.51 11.91
N ILE A 23 8.49 -2.17 12.92
CA ILE A 23 8.50 -2.86 14.21
C ILE A 23 7.16 -2.73 14.93
N VAL A 24 6.59 -1.53 14.93
CA VAL A 24 5.28 -1.26 15.53
C VAL A 24 4.19 -2.00 14.77
N SER A 25 4.13 -1.85 13.44
CA SER A 25 3.13 -2.48 12.57
C SER A 25 3.10 -4.01 12.71
N LYS A 26 4.26 -4.67 12.83
CA LYS A 26 4.33 -6.14 13.01
C LYS A 26 3.77 -6.63 14.35
N ARG A 27 3.62 -5.73 15.34
CA ARG A 27 3.20 -6.07 16.71
C ARG A 27 1.79 -5.61 17.04
N LEU A 28 1.13 -4.93 16.10
CA LEU A 28 -0.25 -4.51 16.20
C LEU A 28 -1.20 -5.68 15.90
N PRO A 29 -2.37 -5.75 16.56
CA PRO A 29 -3.41 -6.73 16.24
C PRO A 29 -4.04 -6.49 14.86
N GLU A 30 -4.74 -7.49 14.33
CA GLU A 30 -5.50 -7.34 13.09
C GLU A 30 -6.55 -6.22 13.22
N GLY A 31 -6.64 -5.36 12.21
CA GLY A 31 -7.55 -4.21 12.19
C GLY A 31 -6.95 -2.89 12.69
N PHE A 32 -5.83 -2.93 13.42
CA PHE A 32 -5.08 -1.73 13.82
C PHE A 32 -4.06 -1.34 12.75
N TYR A 33 -3.90 -0.03 12.54
CA TYR A 33 -2.93 0.48 11.58
C TYR A 33 -2.04 1.56 12.20
N CYS A 34 -0.73 1.49 11.96
CA CYS A 34 0.19 2.56 12.32
C CYS A 34 0.26 3.58 11.17
N GLN A 35 -0.37 4.74 11.37
CA GLN A 35 -0.47 5.79 10.37
C GLN A 35 0.86 6.54 10.23
N GLU A 36 1.45 6.92 11.36
CA GLU A 36 2.68 7.68 11.40
C GLU A 36 3.45 7.42 12.68
N ILE A 37 4.77 7.64 12.63
CA ILE A 37 5.63 7.67 13.79
C ILE A 37 6.46 8.94 13.73
N SER A 38 6.57 9.63 14.85
CA SER A 38 7.42 10.80 15.03
C SER A 38 8.32 10.60 16.24
N PHE A 39 9.59 10.96 16.11
CA PHE A 39 10.55 10.85 17.20
C PHE A 39 11.16 12.21 17.52
N ILE A 40 11.09 12.60 18.80
CA ILE A 40 11.63 13.83 19.34
C ILE A 40 12.89 13.49 20.13
N GLY A 41 14.05 13.69 19.50
CA GLY A 41 15.35 13.34 20.09
C GLY A 41 15.66 14.06 21.39
N ASP A 42 15.29 15.34 21.52
CA ASP A 42 15.55 16.14 22.73
C ASP A 42 14.89 15.56 23.99
N GLN A 43 13.71 14.95 23.82
CA GLN A 43 12.93 14.35 24.92
C GLN A 43 13.07 12.83 24.99
N ASN A 44 13.85 12.23 24.08
CA ASN A 44 13.87 10.77 23.83
C ASN A 44 12.44 10.20 23.66
N LEU A 45 11.54 10.95 23.03
CA LEU A 45 10.11 10.63 23.00
C LEU A 45 9.70 10.12 21.62
N LEU A 46 9.11 8.93 21.59
CA LEU A 46 8.53 8.29 20.42
C LEU A 46 7.01 8.46 20.42
N ASN A 47 6.51 9.29 19.51
CA ASN A 47 5.10 9.46 19.23
C ASN A 47 4.66 8.44 18.18
N ILE A 48 3.72 7.57 18.53
CA ILE A 48 3.17 6.57 17.63
C ILE A 48 1.70 6.92 17.39
N TYR A 49 1.34 7.12 16.12
CA TYR A 49 -0.03 7.40 15.72
C TYR A 49 -0.68 6.10 15.25
N ILE A 50 -1.60 5.58 16.07
CA ILE A 50 -2.30 4.32 15.82
C ILE A 50 -3.76 4.60 15.53
N THR A 51 -4.22 4.01 14.44
CA THR A 51 -5.59 4.06 13.98
C THR A 51 -6.34 2.81 14.46
N MET A 52 -7.48 3.02 15.11
CA MET A 52 -8.30 1.97 15.74
C MET A 52 -9.58 1.71 14.92
N PRO A 53 -10.01 0.44 14.76
CA PRO A 53 -11.31 0.13 14.14
C PRO A 53 -12.48 0.58 15.04
N GLU A 54 -13.61 0.94 14.42
CA GLU A 54 -14.82 1.34 15.17
C GLU A 54 -15.34 0.16 16.02
N GLY A 55 -15.53 0.42 17.32
CA GLY A 55 -16.10 -0.55 18.28
C GLY A 55 -15.11 -1.19 19.26
N ASP A 56 -13.86 -0.75 19.30
CA ASP A 56 -12.83 -1.36 20.15
C ASP A 56 -12.82 -0.86 21.61
N ASN A 57 -12.42 -1.75 22.52
CA ASN A 57 -12.43 -1.56 23.97
C ASN A 57 -11.22 -0.75 24.49
N GLU A 58 -11.47 0.13 25.47
CA GLU A 58 -10.44 0.89 26.19
C GLU A 58 -9.33 0.01 26.81
N GLU A 59 -9.66 -1.24 27.16
CA GLU A 59 -8.70 -2.19 27.73
C GLU A 59 -7.56 -2.56 26.77
N ASP A 60 -7.85 -2.69 25.48
CA ASP A 60 -6.84 -3.03 24.48
C ASP A 60 -5.88 -1.87 24.22
N LYS A 61 -6.36 -0.62 24.36
CA LYS A 61 -5.50 0.57 24.30
C LYS A 61 -4.45 0.55 25.41
N ILE A 62 -4.89 0.33 26.65
CA ILE A 62 -4.02 0.27 27.83
C ILE A 62 -3.01 -0.88 27.69
N ARG A 63 -3.47 -2.04 27.20
CA ARG A 63 -2.61 -3.20 26.97
C ARG A 63 -1.53 -2.91 25.92
N LEU A 64 -1.89 -2.25 24.82
CA LEU A 64 -0.95 -1.88 23.76
C LEU A 64 0.04 -0.81 24.23
N GLU A 65 -0.43 0.18 24.97
CA GLU A 65 0.41 1.23 25.55
C GLU A 65 1.48 0.64 26.48
N LYS A 66 1.08 -0.24 27.40
CA LYS A 66 2.03 -0.94 28.28
C LYS A 66 3.02 -1.80 27.48
N LYS A 67 2.54 -2.55 26.48
CA LYS A 67 3.37 -3.41 25.63
C LYS A 67 4.46 -2.62 24.90
N PHE A 68 4.12 -1.48 24.29
CA PHE A 68 5.10 -0.66 23.58
C PHE A 68 6.03 0.08 24.54
N THR A 69 5.50 0.56 25.67
CA THR A 69 6.31 1.18 26.72
C THR A 69 7.39 0.21 27.23
N ASP A 70 7.04 -1.04 27.52
CA ASP A 70 7.99 -2.06 28.01
C ASP A 70 9.10 -2.40 26.99
N ILE A 71 8.82 -2.26 25.69
CA ILE A 71 9.80 -2.55 24.62
C ILE A 71 10.83 -1.42 24.53
N PHE A 72 10.37 -0.17 24.48
CA PHE A 72 11.22 0.98 24.17
C PHE A 72 11.88 1.61 25.42
N THR A 73 11.30 1.43 26.61
CA THR A 73 11.91 1.87 27.88
C THR A 73 13.27 1.21 28.12
N LYS A 74 13.46 -0.04 27.69
CA LYS A 74 14.76 -0.74 27.74
C LYS A 74 15.84 -0.06 26.90
N SER A 75 15.43 0.71 25.90
CA SER A 75 16.31 1.48 25.02
C SER A 75 16.46 2.95 25.46
N GLY A 76 15.87 3.34 26.58
CA GLY A 76 15.86 4.72 27.07
C GLY A 76 14.93 5.65 26.29
N ILE A 77 13.99 5.09 25.52
CA ILE A 77 13.02 5.84 24.71
C ILE A 77 11.67 5.82 25.43
N ALA A 78 11.15 7.02 25.75
CA ALA A 78 9.79 7.19 26.21
C ALA A 78 8.81 7.03 25.03
N VAL A 79 7.62 6.48 25.27
CA VAL A 79 6.63 6.24 24.22
C VAL A 79 5.34 6.97 24.58
N HIS A 80 4.75 7.63 23.59
CA HIS A 80 3.42 8.19 23.69
C HIS A 80 2.58 7.72 22.49
N ILE A 81 1.43 7.10 22.78
CA ILE A 81 0.54 6.59 21.74
C ILE A 81 -0.61 7.58 21.55
N ASN A 82 -0.68 8.13 20.34
CA ASN A 82 -1.77 8.98 19.91
C ASN A 82 -2.79 8.13 19.14
N TRP A 83 -4.00 8.03 19.69
CA TRP A 83 -5.09 7.29 19.08
C TRP A 83 -5.82 8.19 18.10
N ILE A 84 -5.84 7.80 16.82
CA ILE A 84 -6.56 8.50 15.76
C ILE A 84 -7.77 7.64 15.39
N ASN A 85 -8.96 8.23 15.43
CA ASN A 85 -10.13 7.57 14.84
C ASN A 85 -9.98 7.59 13.33
N ILE A 86 -10.23 6.46 12.66
CA ILE A 86 -10.26 6.40 11.18
C ILE A 86 -11.18 7.53 10.71
N ALA A 87 -10.66 8.48 9.92
CA ALA A 87 -11.53 9.42 9.24
C ALA A 87 -12.48 8.60 8.35
N PRO A 88 -13.80 8.83 8.35
CA PRO A 88 -14.77 7.97 7.65
C PRO A 88 -14.42 7.69 6.17
N GLN A 89 -13.70 8.65 5.55
CA GLN A 89 -13.20 8.62 4.18
C GLN A 89 -12.04 7.66 3.88
N ASP A 90 -11.36 7.09 4.88
CA ASP A 90 -10.26 6.12 4.69
C ASP A 90 -10.64 4.72 5.16
N ASN A 91 -11.89 4.49 5.55
CA ASN A 91 -12.38 3.18 5.94
C ASN A 91 -12.79 2.37 4.70
N PRO A 92 -12.06 1.30 4.32
CA PRO A 92 -12.41 0.46 3.17
C PRO A 92 -13.75 -0.28 3.37
N LYS A 93 -14.25 -0.40 4.61
CA LYS A 93 -15.59 -0.95 4.88
C LYS A 93 -16.71 0.06 4.66
N THR A 94 -16.41 1.36 4.71
CA THR A 94 -17.42 2.44 4.65
C THR A 94 -17.43 3.18 3.31
N ASN A 95 -16.38 3.06 2.50
CA ASN A 95 -16.31 3.64 1.16
C ASN A 95 -16.62 2.62 0.08
N PRO A 96 -17.90 2.45 -0.31
CA PRO A 96 -18.26 1.59 -1.41
C PRO A 96 -17.69 2.15 -2.73
N VAL A 97 -17.37 1.25 -3.66
CA VAL A 97 -16.64 1.58 -4.91
C VAL A 97 -17.32 2.68 -5.74
N TRP A 98 -18.64 2.87 -5.60
CA TRP A 98 -19.40 3.92 -6.28
C TRP A 98 -19.15 5.35 -5.77
N THR A 99 -18.42 5.55 -4.66
CA THR A 99 -18.01 6.90 -4.21
C THR A 99 -16.75 7.39 -4.91
N LEU A 100 -16.03 6.51 -5.59
CA LEU A 100 -14.81 6.85 -6.31
C LEU A 100 -15.15 7.57 -7.64
N PRO A 101 -14.55 8.73 -7.95
CA PRO A 101 -14.76 9.42 -9.23
C PRO A 101 -14.39 8.54 -10.44
N LEU A 102 -13.36 7.71 -10.29
CA LEU A 102 -12.90 6.76 -11.31
C LEU A 102 -13.96 5.70 -11.63
N PHE A 103 -14.80 5.33 -10.66
CA PHE A 103 -15.89 4.39 -10.91
C PHE A 103 -16.89 4.97 -11.91
N TRP A 104 -17.30 6.22 -11.71
CA TRP A 104 -18.22 6.90 -12.62
C TRP A 104 -17.59 7.18 -13.99
N ALA A 105 -16.30 7.52 -14.03
CA ALA A 105 -15.56 7.66 -15.29
C ALA A 105 -15.56 6.33 -16.08
N GLY A 106 -15.27 5.21 -15.41
CA GLY A 106 -15.32 3.88 -16.00
C GLY A 106 -16.73 3.49 -16.45
N ALA A 107 -17.74 3.75 -15.62
CA ALA A 107 -19.14 3.47 -15.93
C ALA A 107 -19.64 4.27 -17.14
N ALA A 108 -19.32 5.56 -17.22
CA ALA A 108 -19.66 6.42 -18.35
C ALA A 108 -18.95 5.98 -19.64
N ALA A 109 -17.66 5.61 -19.55
CA ALA A 109 -16.91 5.08 -20.68
C ALA A 109 -17.50 3.75 -21.18
N ALA A 110 -17.86 2.84 -20.26
CA ALA A 110 -18.51 1.57 -20.59
C ALA A 110 -19.87 1.79 -21.26
N LEU A 111 -20.70 2.69 -20.72
CA LEU A 111 -21.99 3.04 -21.32
C LEU A 111 -21.81 3.61 -22.73
N THR A 112 -20.87 4.54 -22.89
CA THR A 112 -20.58 5.18 -24.19
C THR A 112 -20.08 4.16 -25.21
N ALA A 113 -19.21 3.23 -24.79
CA ALA A 113 -18.72 2.15 -25.64
C ALA A 113 -19.85 1.20 -26.07
N ILE A 114 -20.76 0.84 -25.16
CA ILE A 114 -21.91 0.00 -25.48
C ILE A 114 -22.83 0.69 -26.49
N VAL A 115 -23.08 1.99 -26.33
CA VAL A 115 -23.95 2.76 -27.24
C VAL A 115 -23.33 2.94 -28.62
N HIS A 116 -22.05 3.27 -28.73
CA HIS A 116 -21.41 3.58 -30.01
C HIS A 116 -20.89 2.36 -30.78
N LEU A 117 -20.37 1.35 -30.07
CA LEU A 117 -19.73 0.18 -30.70
C LEU A 117 -20.62 -1.06 -30.65
N GLY A 118 -21.60 -1.10 -29.72
CA GLY A 118 -22.32 -2.31 -29.38
C GLY A 118 -21.42 -3.35 -28.70
N LEU A 119 -22.03 -4.37 -28.07
CA LEU A 119 -21.28 -5.46 -27.43
C LEU A 119 -20.35 -6.18 -28.42
N LYS A 120 -20.78 -6.32 -29.67
CA LYS A 120 -20.00 -6.94 -30.75
C LYS A 120 -18.77 -6.12 -31.12
N GLY A 121 -18.87 -4.78 -31.13
CA GLY A 121 -17.75 -3.90 -31.42
C GLY A 121 -16.71 -3.88 -30.30
N ILE A 122 -17.15 -3.93 -29.04
CA ILE A 122 -16.25 -4.05 -27.88
C ILE A 122 -15.46 -5.37 -27.93
N LEU A 123 -16.13 -6.49 -28.24
CA LEU A 123 -15.46 -7.77 -28.40
C LEU A 123 -14.43 -7.74 -29.54
N TRP A 124 -14.79 -7.15 -30.68
CA TRP A 124 -13.88 -7.01 -31.82
C TRP A 124 -12.70 -6.09 -31.53
N SER A 125 -12.89 -4.99 -30.81
CA SER A 125 -11.79 -4.10 -30.42
C SER A 125 -10.85 -4.79 -29.44
N LEU A 126 -11.37 -5.57 -28.49
CA LEU A 126 -10.56 -6.32 -27.54
C LEU A 126 -9.75 -7.40 -28.25
N PHE A 127 -10.39 -8.11 -29.19
CA PHE A 127 -9.73 -9.11 -30.04
C PHE A 127 -8.64 -8.48 -30.92
N ALA A 128 -8.91 -7.35 -31.55
CA ALA A 128 -7.94 -6.62 -32.35
C ALA A 128 -6.77 -6.10 -31.50
N ALA A 129 -7.03 -5.63 -30.28
CA ALA A 129 -5.98 -5.20 -29.35
C ALA A 129 -5.09 -6.37 -28.92
N LEU A 130 -5.67 -7.54 -28.63
CA LEU A 130 -4.92 -8.77 -28.32
C LEU A 130 -4.05 -9.21 -29.50
N ILE A 131 -4.60 -9.20 -30.71
CA ILE A 131 -3.83 -9.52 -31.92
C ILE A 131 -2.71 -8.50 -32.15
N GLY A 132 -3.02 -7.21 -32.04
CA GLY A 132 -2.04 -6.13 -32.22
C GLY A 132 -0.90 -6.23 -31.20
N TYR A 133 -1.22 -6.50 -29.93
CA TYR A 133 -0.22 -6.77 -28.90
C TYR A 133 0.60 -8.01 -29.21
N GLY A 134 -0.04 -9.12 -29.60
CA GLY A 134 0.66 -10.36 -29.96
C GLY A 134 1.62 -10.19 -31.14
N ILE A 135 1.17 -9.52 -32.21
CA ILE A 135 2.01 -9.20 -33.38
C ILE A 135 3.17 -8.29 -32.97
N SER A 136 2.89 -7.26 -32.17
CA SER A 136 3.92 -6.32 -31.69
C SER A 136 4.96 -7.03 -30.82
N TRP A 137 4.53 -7.92 -29.92
CA TRP A 137 5.41 -8.73 -29.08
C TRP A 137 6.30 -9.65 -29.93
N ILE A 138 5.72 -10.36 -30.92
CA ILE A 138 6.48 -11.22 -31.83
C ILE A 138 7.50 -10.43 -32.65
N LEU A 139 7.17 -9.21 -33.10
CA LEU A 139 8.04 -8.39 -33.94
C LEU A 139 9.13 -7.65 -33.16
N LEU A 140 8.84 -7.19 -31.95
CA LEU A 140 9.73 -6.31 -31.17
C LEU A 140 10.60 -7.08 -30.17
N THR A 141 10.15 -8.22 -29.64
CA THR A 141 10.87 -8.94 -28.59
C THR A 141 11.62 -10.15 -29.13
N GLU A 142 12.88 -10.33 -28.69
CA GLU A 142 13.73 -11.46 -29.10
C GLU A 142 13.14 -12.84 -28.74
N ASP A 143 12.47 -12.94 -27.59
CA ASP A 143 11.77 -14.14 -27.15
C ASP A 143 10.60 -14.53 -28.07
N GLY A 144 9.86 -13.53 -28.58
CA GLY A 144 8.75 -13.73 -29.50
C GLY A 144 9.23 -14.27 -30.85
N LYS A 145 10.33 -13.74 -31.39
CA LYS A 145 10.96 -14.24 -32.62
C LYS A 145 11.44 -15.69 -32.48
N LYS A 146 12.03 -16.03 -31.33
CA LYS A 146 12.57 -17.36 -31.04
C LYS A 146 11.50 -18.44 -30.91
N GLN A 147 10.34 -18.11 -30.34
CA GLN A 147 9.19 -19.03 -30.30
C GLN A 147 8.60 -19.28 -31.68
N VAL A 148 8.45 -18.24 -32.51
CA VAL A 148 7.93 -18.40 -33.89
C VAL A 148 8.89 -19.23 -34.74
N SER A 149 10.20 -19.02 -34.66
CA SER A 149 11.15 -19.85 -35.41
C SER A 149 11.12 -21.32 -35.01
N THR A 150 10.86 -21.60 -33.73
CA THR A 150 10.75 -22.98 -33.20
C THR A 150 9.46 -23.65 -33.68
N LEU A 151 8.34 -22.92 -33.70
CA LEU A 151 7.06 -23.38 -34.23
C LEU A 151 7.12 -23.62 -35.75
N MET A 152 7.80 -22.75 -36.49
CA MET A 152 8.00 -22.90 -37.94
C MET A 152 8.88 -24.11 -38.29
N GLN A 153 9.86 -24.44 -37.44
CA GLN A 153 10.66 -25.66 -37.60
C GLN A 153 9.86 -26.93 -37.32
N LEU A 154 8.89 -26.88 -36.39
CA LEU A 154 8.01 -27.99 -36.06
C LEU A 154 6.98 -28.27 -37.17
N PHE A 155 6.50 -27.23 -37.86
CA PHE A 155 5.55 -27.33 -38.97
C PHE A 155 6.19 -27.67 -40.33
N ARG A 156 7.52 -27.60 -40.45
CA ARG A 156 8.29 -27.91 -41.67
C ARG A 156 8.78 -29.38 -41.69
N ARG A 157 8.42 -30.18 -40.69
CA ARG A 157 8.67 -31.62 -40.64
C ARG A 157 7.39 -32.39 -40.94
#